data_AF-A0A937QKG0-F1
#
_entry.id   AF-A0A937QKG0-F1
#
_cell.length_a   1.000
_cell.length_b   1.000
_cell.length_c   1.000
_cell.angle_alpha   90.00
_cell.angle_beta   90.00
_cell.angle_gamma   90.00
#
_symmetry.space_group_name_H-M   'P 1'
#
loop_
_entity.id
_entity.type
_entity.pdbx_description
1 polymer ?
#
loop_
_entity_poly.entity_id
_entity_poly.type
_entity_poly.pdbx_seq_one_letter_code
_entity_poly.pdbx_strand_id
1 'polypeptide(L)'
;MEQGDKSDNNIRTEYEAISAKLNQLPSFRFALAGFYVAGVGVVASIEHPTKVHFIMLFLITIALWLIDLRTRGLLETIGRRGAEIERVNWGHSGWISRMRKEEPAGQKEDGVILQGQKDTVKCFFWRFGLPRWVHHSLGFDTLFLVVLVYSVYRILTVTCWTRYPL
;
A
#
# COMPACT_ATOMS: atom_id res chain seq x y z
N MET A 1 -7.32 -43.20 0.73
CA MET A 1 -8.11 -41.97 0.97
C MET A 1 -7.30 -40.90 1.75
N GLU A 2 -5.96 -40.93 1.73
CA GLU A 2 -5.11 -40.08 2.58
C GLU A 2 -4.66 -38.75 1.93
N GLN A 3 -4.96 -38.55 0.64
CA GLN A 3 -4.54 -37.36 -0.11
C GLN A 3 -5.45 -36.13 0.12
N GLY A 4 -6.71 -36.31 0.54
CA GLY A 4 -7.63 -35.20 0.79
C GLY A 4 -7.24 -34.36 2.02
N ASP A 5 -6.84 -35.03 3.10
CA ASP A 5 -6.57 -34.37 4.39
C ASP A 5 -5.31 -33.47 4.37
N LYS A 6 -4.30 -33.82 3.55
CA LYS A 6 -3.10 -32.97 3.38
C LYS A 6 -3.39 -31.69 2.60
N SER A 7 -4.31 -31.74 1.64
CA SER A 7 -4.69 -30.58 0.83
C SER A 7 -5.46 -29.54 1.66
N ASP A 8 -6.43 -30.02 2.45
CA ASP A 8 -7.30 -29.16 3.24
C ASP A 8 -6.53 -28.46 4.37
N ASN A 9 -5.60 -29.17 5.02
CA ASN A 9 -4.73 -28.59 6.04
C ASN A 9 -3.78 -27.51 5.46
N ASN A 10 -3.32 -27.69 4.22
CA ASN A 10 -2.45 -26.70 3.58
C ASN A 10 -3.22 -25.40 3.24
N ILE A 11 -4.44 -25.52 2.72
CA ILE A 11 -5.29 -24.36 2.40
C ILE A 11 -5.66 -23.58 3.67
N ARG A 12 -5.97 -24.29 4.75
CA ARG A 12 -6.24 -23.67 6.05
C ARG A 12 -5.03 -22.88 6.56
N THR A 13 -3.84 -23.48 6.49
CA THR A 13 -2.59 -22.83 6.90
C THR A 13 -2.30 -21.58 6.06
N GLU A 14 -2.52 -21.66 4.74
CA GLU A 14 -2.38 -20.51 3.83
C GLU A 14 -3.32 -19.37 4.24
N TYR A 15 -4.59 -19.68 4.52
CA TYR A 15 -5.57 -18.68 4.91
C TYR A 15 -5.27 -18.05 6.27
N GLU A 16 -4.83 -18.82 7.26
CA GLU A 16 -4.41 -18.30 8.55
C GLU A 16 -3.24 -17.31 8.40
N ALA A 17 -2.27 -17.64 7.53
CA ALA A 17 -1.18 -16.73 7.20
C ALA A 17 -1.67 -15.45 6.49
N ILE A 18 -2.61 -15.57 5.56
CA ILE A 18 -3.25 -14.43 4.87
C ILE A 18 -3.94 -13.51 5.87
N SER A 19 -4.78 -14.07 6.74
CA SER A 19 -5.51 -13.33 7.77
C SER A 19 -4.56 -12.60 8.73
N ALA A 20 -3.49 -13.27 9.18
CA ALA A 20 -2.47 -12.66 10.00
C ALA A 20 -1.80 -11.47 9.28
N LYS A 21 -1.42 -11.62 8.00
CA LYS A 21 -0.82 -10.52 7.23
C LYS A 21 -1.78 -9.36 6.99
N LEU A 22 -3.06 -9.63 6.74
CA LEU A 22 -4.08 -8.59 6.55
C LEU A 22 -4.27 -7.73 7.80
N ASN A 23 -4.05 -8.28 9.00
CA ASN A 23 -4.10 -7.53 10.25
C ASN A 23 -2.78 -6.77 10.56
N GLN A 24 -1.64 -7.34 10.18
CA GLN A 24 -0.32 -6.76 10.44
C GLN A 24 0.01 -5.58 9.52
N LEU A 25 -0.27 -5.71 8.22
CA LEU A 25 0.14 -4.72 7.22
C LEU A 25 -0.47 -3.32 7.42
N PRO A 26 -1.77 -3.15 7.74
CA PRO A 26 -2.33 -1.84 8.05
C PRO A 26 -1.65 -1.18 9.26
N SER A 27 -1.43 -1.94 10.33
CA SER A 27 -0.77 -1.46 11.54
C SER A 27 0.65 -0.98 11.26
N PHE A 28 1.41 -1.76 10.47
CA PHE A 28 2.74 -1.37 10.01
C PHE A 28 2.72 -0.06 9.21
N ARG A 29 1.74 0.13 8.31
CA ARG A 29 1.62 1.36 7.52
C ARG A 29 1.35 2.59 8.39
N PHE A 30 0.46 2.48 9.38
CA PHE A 30 0.21 3.57 10.32
C PHE A 30 1.43 3.89 11.19
N ALA A 31 2.16 2.88 11.65
CA ALA A 31 3.40 3.10 12.37
C ALA A 31 4.44 3.81 11.49
N LEU A 32 4.63 3.36 10.26
CA LEU A 32 5.54 3.97 9.29
C LEU A 32 5.18 5.43 9.01
N ALA A 33 3.89 5.72 8.86
CA ALA A 33 3.38 7.07 8.71
C ALA A 33 3.67 7.95 9.93
N GLY A 34 3.44 7.44 11.15
CA GLY A 34 3.74 8.16 12.38
C GLY A 34 5.22 8.52 12.49
N PHE A 35 6.11 7.56 12.23
CA PHE A 35 7.56 7.80 12.19
C PHE A 35 7.95 8.81 11.12
N TYR A 36 7.33 8.74 9.94
CA TYR A 36 7.58 9.68 8.86
C TYR A 36 7.19 11.11 9.25
N VAL A 37 5.99 11.32 9.79
CA VAL A 37 5.53 12.65 10.23
C VAL A 37 6.44 13.20 11.34
N ALA A 38 6.85 12.36 12.29
CA ALA A 38 7.81 12.75 13.31
C ALA A 38 9.15 13.18 12.70
N GLY A 39 9.69 12.43 11.74
CA GLY A 39 10.92 12.77 11.04
C GLY A 39 10.83 14.08 10.25
N VAL A 40 9.70 14.32 9.57
CA VAL A 40 9.42 15.61 8.90
C VAL A 40 9.41 16.75 9.92
N GLY A 41 8.77 16.55 11.08
CA GLY A 41 8.73 17.53 12.17
C GLY A 41 10.11 17.88 12.71
N VAL A 42 10.98 16.89 12.88
CA VAL A 42 12.39 17.10 13.28
C VAL A 42 13.09 17.98 12.26
N VAL A 43 13.01 17.67 10.96
CA VAL A 43 13.65 18.49 9.92
C VAL A 43 13.07 19.91 9.88
N ALA A 44 11.78 20.07 10.11
CA ALA A 44 11.11 21.37 10.16
C ALA A 44 11.51 22.21 11.38
N SER A 45 11.93 21.58 12.48
CA SER A 45 12.36 22.26 13.72
C SER A 45 13.80 22.79 13.70
N ILE A 46 14.60 22.43 12.69
CA ILE A 46 15.99 22.87 12.58
C ILE A 46 16.02 24.36 12.21
N GLU A 47 16.67 25.20 13.04
CA GLU A 47 16.73 26.66 12.85
C GLU A 47 17.45 27.06 11.55
N HIS A 48 18.53 26.35 11.20
CA HIS A 48 19.35 26.61 10.01
C HIS A 48 19.48 25.36 9.13
N PRO A 49 18.41 24.95 8.44
CA PRO A 49 18.42 23.73 7.66
C PRO A 49 19.24 23.91 6.38
N THR A 50 20.29 23.10 6.25
CA THR A 50 21.10 23.07 5.02
C THR A 50 20.41 22.29 3.90
N LYS A 51 20.86 22.44 2.66
CA LYS A 51 20.34 21.69 1.50
C LYS A 51 20.37 20.18 1.69
N VAL A 52 21.37 19.67 2.40
CA VAL A 52 21.55 18.23 2.65
C VAL A 52 20.33 17.67 3.39
N HIS A 53 19.79 18.41 4.35
CA HIS A 53 18.59 17.99 5.09
C HIS A 53 17.38 17.82 4.16
N PHE A 54 17.17 18.75 3.23
CA PHE A 54 16.06 18.67 2.28
C PHE A 54 16.26 17.60 1.20
N ILE A 55 17.50 17.35 0.78
CA ILE A 55 17.83 16.23 -0.12
C ILE A 55 17.54 14.90 0.58
N MET A 56 17.96 14.75 1.83
CA MET A 56 17.68 13.55 2.61
C MET A 56 16.17 13.37 2.84
N LEU A 57 15.46 14.45 3.16
CA LEU A 57 14.01 14.43 3.29
C LEU A 57 13.32 13.99 2.00
N PHE A 58 13.77 14.50 0.84
CA PHE A 58 13.27 14.10 -0.47
C PHE A 58 13.50 12.61 -0.74
N LEU A 59 14.72 12.12 -0.54
CA LEU A 59 15.08 10.71 -0.76
C LEU A 59 14.30 9.76 0.16
N ILE A 60 14.22 10.09 1.45
CA ILE A 60 13.45 9.30 2.43
C ILE A 60 11.97 9.29 2.04
N THR A 61 11.43 10.44 1.63
CA THR A 61 10.04 10.55 1.20
C THR A 61 9.76 9.65 -0.01
N ILE A 62 10.61 9.64 -1.04
CA ILE A 62 10.47 8.74 -2.19
C ILE A 62 10.54 7.28 -1.75
N ALA A 63 11.54 6.90 -0.94
CA ALA A 63 11.73 5.52 -0.51
C ALA A 63 10.51 5.00 0.27
N LEU A 64 10.01 5.80 1.21
CA LEU A 64 8.82 5.46 2.00
C LEU A 64 7.55 5.41 1.15
N TRP A 65 7.41 6.32 0.19
CA TRP A 65 6.26 6.31 -0.72
C TRP A 65 6.26 5.04 -1.60
N LEU A 66 7.43 4.61 -2.10
CA LEU A 66 7.56 3.35 -2.84
C LEU A 66 7.24 2.12 -1.97
N ILE A 67 7.68 2.11 -0.71
CA ILE A 67 7.34 1.04 0.24
C ILE A 67 5.83 0.99 0.48
N ASP A 68 5.18 2.14 0.67
CA ASP A 68 3.73 2.20 0.86
C ASP A 68 2.98 1.71 -0.39
N LEU A 69 3.39 2.13 -1.59
CA LEU A 69 2.82 1.65 -2.86
C LEU A 69 2.96 0.13 -3.01
N ARG A 70 4.15 -0.42 -2.73
CA ARG A 70 4.37 -1.87 -2.75
C ARG A 70 3.49 -2.59 -1.74
N THR A 71 3.32 -2.02 -0.55
CA THR A 71 2.48 -2.62 0.51
C THR A 71 1.01 -2.64 0.13
N ARG A 72 0.52 -1.60 -0.57
CA ARG A 72 -0.85 -1.57 -1.13
C ARG A 72 -1.06 -2.69 -2.15
N GLY A 73 -0.13 -2.85 -3.09
CA GLY A 73 -0.21 -3.94 -4.07
C GLY A 73 -0.18 -5.32 -3.41
N LEU A 74 0.63 -5.48 -2.35
CA LEU A 74 0.68 -6.73 -1.58
C LEU A 74 -0.65 -7.00 -0.86
N LEU A 75 -1.24 -5.98 -0.21
CA LEU A 75 -2.55 -6.09 0.44
C LEU A 75 -3.65 -6.50 -0.53
N GLU A 76 -3.64 -5.95 -1.75
CA GLU A 76 -4.62 -6.29 -2.78
C GLU A 76 -4.48 -7.75 -3.24
N THR A 77 -3.24 -8.19 -3.50
CA THR A 77 -2.95 -9.57 -3.92
C THR A 77 -3.32 -10.58 -2.84
N ILE A 78 -2.92 -10.32 -1.59
CA ILE A 78 -3.23 -11.18 -0.45
C ILE A 78 -4.75 -11.22 -0.19
N GLY A 79 -5.41 -10.06 -0.24
CA GLY A 79 -6.86 -9.97 -0.07
C GLY A 79 -7.61 -10.73 -1.16
N ARG A 80 -7.14 -10.68 -2.42
CA ARG A 80 -7.71 -11.46 -3.52
C ARG A 80 -7.56 -12.96 -3.32
N ARG A 81 -6.38 -13.40 -2.91
CA ARG A 81 -6.14 -14.81 -2.61
C ARG A 81 -7.00 -15.31 -1.45
N GLY A 82 -7.15 -14.49 -0.40
CA GLY A 82 -8.02 -14.81 0.73
C GLY A 82 -9.49 -14.94 0.33
N ALA A 83 -10.00 -14.01 -0.48
CA ALA A 83 -11.38 -14.07 -0.98
C ALA A 83 -11.61 -15.25 -1.95
N GLU A 84 -10.61 -15.60 -2.76
CA GLU A 84 -10.63 -16.79 -3.62
C GLU A 84 -10.78 -18.07 -2.80
N ILE A 85 -9.98 -18.24 -1.73
CA ILE A 85 -10.08 -19.39 -0.82
C ILE A 85 -11.47 -19.46 -0.18
N GLU A 86 -12.01 -18.33 0.30
CA GLU A 86 -13.34 -18.29 0.90
C GLU A 86 -14.44 -18.75 -0.05
N ARG A 87 -14.37 -18.31 -1.31
CA ARG A 87 -15.37 -18.66 -2.32
C ARG A 87 -15.22 -20.10 -2.81
N VAL A 88 -14.01 -20.51 -3.18
CA VAL A 88 -13.76 -21.78 -3.85
C VAL A 88 -13.71 -22.95 -2.87
N ASN A 89 -13.05 -22.76 -1.72
CA ASN A 89 -12.81 -23.86 -0.78
C ASN A 89 -13.86 -23.93 0.35
N TRP A 90 -14.44 -22.80 0.77
CA TRP A 90 -15.49 -22.80 1.81
C TRP A 90 -16.90 -22.55 1.30
N GLY A 91 -17.07 -22.18 0.03
CA GLY A 91 -18.39 -21.99 -0.57
C GLY A 91 -19.21 -20.84 0.04
N HIS A 92 -18.58 -19.91 0.77
CA HIS A 92 -19.27 -18.80 1.43
C HIS A 92 -18.48 -17.49 1.39
N SER A 93 -19.17 -16.35 1.51
CA SER A 93 -18.51 -15.03 1.66
C SER A 93 -18.05 -14.81 3.10
N GLY A 94 -16.78 -15.09 3.35
CA GLY A 94 -16.15 -14.89 4.66
C GLY A 94 -15.81 -13.43 4.94
N TRP A 95 -15.02 -13.21 5.98
CA TRP A 95 -14.64 -11.88 6.45
C TRP A 95 -13.81 -11.11 5.40
N ILE A 96 -12.92 -11.79 4.67
CA ILE A 96 -12.07 -11.15 3.65
C ILE A 96 -12.92 -10.68 2.46
N SER A 97 -13.84 -11.52 1.99
CA SER A 97 -14.78 -11.18 0.91
C SER A 97 -15.64 -9.98 1.28
N ARG A 98 -16.15 -9.93 2.53
CA ARG A 98 -16.92 -8.78 3.05
C ARG A 98 -16.06 -7.52 3.13
N MET A 99 -14.82 -7.64 3.62
CA MET A 99 -13.87 -6.53 3.67
C MET A 99 -13.54 -5.96 2.30
N ARG A 100 -13.57 -6.77 1.24
CA ARG A 100 -13.34 -6.30 -0.14
C ARG A 100 -14.62 -5.87 -0.88
N LYS A 101 -15.79 -6.01 -0.24
CA LYS A 101 -17.11 -5.80 -0.87
C LYS A 101 -17.26 -6.60 -2.16
N GLU A 102 -16.72 -7.81 -2.14
CA GLU A 102 -16.78 -8.74 -3.25
C GLU A 102 -18.17 -9.37 -3.30
N GLU A 103 -18.82 -9.37 -4.47
CA GLU A 103 -20.19 -9.91 -4.62
C GLU A 103 -20.23 -11.39 -4.20
N PRO A 104 -21.28 -11.84 -3.50
CA PRO A 104 -21.39 -13.25 -3.10
C PRO A 104 -21.45 -14.13 -4.35
N ALA A 105 -20.86 -15.32 -4.28
CA ALA A 105 -20.66 -16.25 -5.41
C ALA A 105 -21.96 -16.85 -6.01
N GLY A 106 -23.14 -16.26 -5.75
CA GLY A 106 -24.45 -16.82 -6.03
C GLY A 106 -25.14 -16.34 -7.31
N GLN A 107 -24.42 -15.85 -8.32
CA GLN A 107 -25.07 -15.43 -9.57
C GLN A 107 -24.15 -15.52 -10.81
N LYS A 108 -23.66 -16.71 -11.11
CA LYS A 108 -23.32 -17.17 -12.47
C LYS A 108 -23.04 -18.67 -12.42
N GLU A 109 -24.12 -19.44 -12.53
CA GLU A 109 -24.04 -20.81 -13.01
C GLU A 109 -23.51 -20.78 -14.46
N ASP A 110 -22.72 -21.80 -14.79
CA ASP A 110 -22.24 -22.20 -16.12
C ASP A 110 -21.17 -21.33 -16.80
N GLY A 111 -19.91 -21.67 -16.50
CA GLY A 111 -18.78 -21.31 -17.34
C GLY A 111 -17.50 -21.24 -16.53
N VAL A 112 -16.80 -22.38 -16.42
CA VAL A 112 -15.42 -22.44 -15.96
C VAL A 112 -14.57 -21.55 -16.88
N ILE A 113 -14.36 -20.30 -16.46
CA ILE A 113 -13.27 -19.47 -16.95
C ILE A 113 -12.33 -19.31 -15.76
N LEU A 114 -11.33 -20.20 -15.72
CA LEU A 114 -10.04 -19.93 -15.09
C LEU A 114 -9.50 -18.66 -15.75
N GLN A 115 -9.93 -17.50 -15.24
CA GLN A 115 -9.55 -16.22 -15.80
C GLN A 115 -8.12 -15.96 -15.34
N GLY A 116 -7.20 -16.37 -16.22
CA GLY A 116 -5.77 -16.26 -16.05
C GLY A 116 -5.41 -14.91 -15.45
N GLN A 117 -4.75 -15.00 -14.30
CA GLN A 117 -3.77 -14.09 -13.75
C GLN A 117 -3.20 -13.14 -14.80
N LYS A 118 -3.93 -12.06 -15.10
CA LYS A 118 -3.32 -10.88 -15.71
C LYS A 118 -2.74 -10.09 -14.56
N ASP A 119 -1.53 -10.49 -14.18
CA ASP A 119 -0.59 -9.65 -13.45
C ASP A 119 -0.19 -8.46 -14.32
N THR A 120 -1.15 -7.61 -14.65
CA THR A 120 -0.83 -6.25 -15.07
C THR A 120 -0.47 -5.50 -13.81
N VAL A 121 0.80 -5.61 -13.45
CA VAL A 121 1.51 -4.63 -12.62
C VAL A 121 1.53 -3.32 -13.40
N LYS A 122 0.36 -2.67 -13.50
CA LYS A 122 0.22 -1.32 -14.06
C LYS A 122 0.69 -0.36 -12.99
N CYS A 123 2.00 -0.32 -12.80
CA CYS A 123 2.64 0.79 -12.14
C CYS A 123 2.39 2.07 -12.96
N PHE A 124 1.59 2.94 -12.36
CA PHE A 124 2.01 4.24 -11.85
C PHE A 124 1.49 5.49 -12.55
N PHE A 125 1.02 5.50 -13.81
CA PHE A 125 0.60 6.80 -14.39
C PHE A 125 -0.58 6.87 -15.36
N TRP A 126 -1.27 5.79 -15.68
CA TRP A 126 -2.27 5.87 -16.75
C TRP A 126 -3.70 5.67 -16.26
N ARG A 127 -4.46 6.78 -16.29
CA ARG A 127 -5.94 6.91 -16.31
C ARG A 127 -6.56 7.35 -14.96
N PHE A 128 -6.86 8.66 -14.86
CA PHE A 128 -7.68 9.32 -13.83
C PHE A 128 -9.10 8.71 -13.72
N GLY A 129 -9.16 7.51 -13.15
CA GLY A 129 -10.37 6.82 -12.72
C GLY A 129 -10.06 6.23 -11.36
N LEU A 130 -9.97 7.08 -10.34
CA LEU A 130 -9.61 6.68 -9.00
C LEU A 130 -10.71 5.77 -8.42
N PRO A 131 -10.43 4.51 -8.07
CA PRO A 131 -11.40 3.64 -7.42
C PRO A 131 -11.78 4.22 -6.04
N ARG A 132 -13.04 4.09 -5.63
CA ARG A 132 -13.58 4.63 -4.36
C ARG A 132 -12.86 4.16 -3.08
N TRP A 133 -11.95 3.19 -3.17
CA TRP A 133 -11.07 2.76 -2.08
C TRP A 133 -9.89 3.71 -1.82
N VAL A 134 -9.68 4.67 -2.73
CA VAL A 134 -8.65 5.73 -2.63
C VAL A 134 -8.92 6.71 -1.49
N HIS A 135 -10.12 6.78 -0.91
CA HIS A 135 -10.40 7.79 0.12
C HIS A 135 -9.47 7.73 1.36
N HIS A 136 -9.02 6.55 1.79
CA HIS A 136 -8.05 6.44 2.88
C HIS A 136 -6.59 6.55 2.43
N SER A 137 -6.28 6.23 1.18
CA SER A 137 -4.90 6.27 0.67
C SER A 137 -4.52 7.64 0.10
N LEU A 138 -5.52 8.43 -0.32
CA LEU A 138 -5.37 9.78 -0.87
C LEU A 138 -4.67 10.70 0.12
N GLY A 139 -4.97 10.57 1.42
CA GLY A 139 -4.35 11.36 2.47
C GLY A 139 -2.83 11.16 2.53
N PHE A 140 -2.39 9.90 2.47
CA PHE A 140 -0.96 9.57 2.44
C PHE A 140 -0.27 10.04 1.15
N ASP A 141 -0.91 9.83 0.00
CA ASP A 141 -0.34 10.27 -1.28
C ASP A 141 -0.22 11.80 -1.34
N THR A 142 -1.23 12.51 -0.82
CA THR A 142 -1.21 13.98 -0.74
C THR A 142 -0.12 14.45 0.21
N LEU A 143 0.03 13.80 1.38
CA LEU A 143 1.09 14.12 2.34
C LEU A 143 2.48 13.96 1.71
N PHE A 144 2.76 12.82 1.06
CA PHE A 144 4.03 12.57 0.39
C PHE A 144 4.28 13.59 -0.72
N LEU A 145 3.27 13.88 -1.55
CA LEU A 145 3.38 14.86 -2.63
C LEU A 145 3.70 16.27 -2.11
N VAL A 146 3.01 16.72 -1.06
CA VAL A 146 3.25 18.03 -0.43
C VAL A 146 4.67 18.11 0.11
N VAL A 147 5.16 17.08 0.80
CA VAL A 147 6.54 17.07 1.33
C VAL A 147 7.57 17.01 0.21
N LEU A 148 7.32 16.30 -0.89
CA LEU A 148 8.21 16.30 -2.06
C LEU A 148 8.30 17.68 -2.70
N VAL A 149 7.16 18.31 -2.98
CA VAL A 149 7.10 19.66 -3.55
C VAL A 149 7.80 20.66 -2.62
N TYR A 150 7.53 20.59 -1.32
CA TYR A 150 8.19 21.40 -0.31
C TYR A 150 9.71 21.19 -0.31
N SER A 151 10.18 19.94 -0.35
CA SER A 151 11.61 19.61 -0.36
C SER A 151 12.29 20.17 -1.60
N VAL A 152 11.70 20.00 -2.79
CA VAL A 152 12.22 20.57 -4.04
C VAL A 152 12.27 22.09 -3.97
N TYR A 153 11.19 22.74 -3.52
CA TYR A 153 11.16 24.19 -3.34
C TYR A 153 12.28 24.69 -2.42
N ARG A 154 12.52 24.02 -1.29
CA ARG A 154 13.59 24.39 -0.35
C ARG A 154 14.98 24.13 -0.93
N ILE A 155 15.19 23.03 -1.65
CA ILE A 155 16.47 22.75 -2.32
C ILE A 155 16.82 23.87 -3.30
N LEU A 156 15.84 24.31 -4.10
CA LEU A 156 16.04 25.37 -5.09
C LEU A 156 16.29 26.73 -4.43
N THR A 157 15.52 27.09 -3.42
CA THR A 157 15.58 28.42 -2.77
C THR A 157 16.75 28.62 -1.82
N VAL A 158 17.18 27.59 -1.07
CA VAL A 158 18.35 27.68 -0.17
C VAL A 158 19.64 27.98 -0.95
N THR A 159 19.67 27.72 -2.26
CA THR A 159 20.79 28.06 -3.15
C THR A 159 21.06 29.55 -3.30
N CYS A 160 20.05 30.40 -3.12
CA CYS A 160 20.19 31.85 -3.32
C CYS A 160 20.86 32.56 -2.13
N TRP A 161 20.75 32.03 -0.91
CA TRP A 161 21.18 32.75 0.30
C TRP A 161 22.67 32.64 0.61
N THR A 162 23.35 31.56 0.21
CA THR A 162 24.79 31.39 0.51
C THR A 162 25.72 32.17 -0.43
N ARG A 163 25.20 32.95 -1.38
CA ARG A 163 26.01 33.65 -2.39
C ARG A 163 26.28 35.13 -2.09
N TYR A 164 25.74 35.66 -1.00
CA TYR A 164 26.03 37.02 -0.54
C TYR A 164 26.43 37.00 0.94
N PRO A 165 27.71 36.75 1.25
CA PRO A 165 28.24 37.17 2.54
C PRO A 165 28.24 38.71 2.56
N LEU A 166 27.51 39.28 3.52
CA LEU A 166 27.66 40.68 3.95
C LEU A 166 29.01 40.87 4.63
#